data_AF-A0AAV6L3G7-F1
#
_entry.id   AF-A0AAV6L3G7-F1
#
_cell.length_a   1.000
_cell.length_b   1.000
_cell.length_c   1.000
_cell.angle_alpha   90.00
_cell.angle_beta   90.00
_cell.angle_gamma   90.00
#
_symmetry.space_group_name_H-M   'P 1'
#
loop_
_entity.id
_entity.type
_entity.pdbx_description
1 polymer ?
#
loop_
_entity_poly.entity_id
_entity_poly.type
_entity_poly.pdbx_seq_one_letter_code
_entity_poly.pdbx_strand_id
1 'polypeptide(L)'
;MSSANNQIISLLIDRCADSDKRTRKFACFAIGNAAYHNDLLYDELRRSIPQLANLLVSTEEDKTKANAAGALSNLVRNSNKLCDDIISKGALQALLKLVSDCSVVALNPSRKDAVNESPLKIALFSLAKMCAHPRCREFLRSSDLFPVIGRLRQSPESTISNYASVIMSKTSEA
;
A
#
# COMPACT_ATOMS: atom_id res chain seq x y z
N MET A 1 -13.08 -28.90 1.40
CA MET A 1 -12.36 -28.12 0.36
C MET A 1 -11.31 -27.15 0.93
N SER A 2 -10.84 -27.30 2.18
CA SER A 2 -10.12 -26.23 2.91
C SER A 2 -8.58 -26.32 2.95
N SER A 3 -7.95 -27.48 2.68
CA SER A 3 -6.50 -27.61 2.90
C SER A 3 -5.64 -27.11 1.74
N ALA A 4 -6.06 -27.35 0.49
CA ALA A 4 -5.25 -27.03 -0.69
C ALA A 4 -5.14 -25.52 -0.95
N ASN A 5 -6.24 -24.78 -0.74
CA ASN A 5 -6.27 -23.32 -0.91
C ASN A 5 -5.35 -22.63 0.11
N ASN A 6 -5.35 -23.11 1.36
CA ASN A 6 -4.52 -22.55 2.42
C ASN A 6 -3.03 -22.83 2.18
N GLN A 7 -2.70 -23.96 1.55
CA GLN A 7 -1.33 -24.28 1.15
C GLN A 7 -0.82 -23.36 0.03
N ILE A 8 -1.65 -23.10 -1.00
CA ILE A 8 -1.28 -22.18 -2.10
C ILE A 8 -1.06 -20.77 -1.56
N ILE A 9 -1.96 -20.28 -0.70
CA ILE A 9 -1.82 -18.94 -0.09
C ILE A 9 -0.53 -18.85 0.73
N SER A 10 -0.23 -19.87 1.55
CA SER A 10 1.01 -19.87 2.30
C SER A 10 2.24 -19.82 1.41
N LEU A 11 2.27 -20.61 0.33
CA LEU A 11 3.37 -20.61 -0.62
C LEU A 11 3.52 -19.24 -1.30
N LEU A 12 2.42 -18.59 -1.68
CA LEU A 12 2.44 -17.24 -2.26
C LEU A 12 3.02 -16.22 -1.29
N ILE A 13 2.68 -16.31 0.00
CA ILE A 13 3.22 -15.43 1.04
C ILE A 13 4.74 -15.63 1.16
N ASP A 14 5.21 -16.87 1.16
CA ASP A 14 6.64 -17.17 1.24
C ASP A 14 7.40 -16.64 0.00
N ARG A 15 6.77 -16.63 -1.17
CA ARG A 15 7.34 -16.08 -2.41
C ARG A 15 7.49 -14.55 -2.39
N CYS A 16 6.87 -13.82 -1.46
CA CYS A 16 7.17 -12.39 -1.26
C CYS A 16 8.58 -12.15 -0.71
N ALA A 17 9.21 -13.15 -0.09
CA ALA A 17 10.58 -13.10 0.42
C ALA A 17 11.58 -13.82 -0.50
N ASP A 18 11.16 -14.22 -1.71
CA ASP A 18 12.00 -15.00 -2.61
C ASP A 18 13.27 -14.24 -3.03
N SER A 19 14.36 -14.95 -3.30
CA SER A 19 15.58 -14.33 -3.83
C SER A 19 15.38 -13.66 -5.20
N ASP A 20 14.51 -14.20 -6.04
CA ASP A 20 14.24 -13.67 -7.38
C ASP A 20 13.25 -12.50 -7.34
N LYS A 21 13.64 -11.37 -7.94
CA LYS A 21 12.84 -10.13 -7.93
C LYS A 21 11.50 -10.29 -8.67
N ARG A 22 11.46 -11.07 -9.75
CA ARG A 22 10.24 -11.30 -10.53
C ARG A 22 9.27 -12.17 -9.75
N THR A 23 9.77 -13.18 -9.03
CA THR A 23 8.96 -14.00 -8.13
C THR A 23 8.28 -13.15 -7.07
N ARG A 24 9.01 -12.24 -6.41
CA ARG A 24 8.41 -11.31 -5.43
C ARG A 24 7.32 -10.42 -6.05
N LYS A 25 7.57 -9.86 -7.23
CA LYS A 25 6.60 -9.04 -7.97
C LYS A 25 5.28 -9.77 -8.22
N PHE A 26 5.36 -11.00 -8.74
CA PHE A 26 4.17 -11.79 -9.07
C PHE A 26 3.48 -12.35 -7.82
N ALA A 27 4.23 -12.66 -6.76
CA ALA A 27 3.66 -13.03 -5.47
C ALA A 27 2.80 -11.90 -4.89
N CYS A 28 3.29 -10.66 -4.91
CA CYS A 28 2.51 -9.49 -4.48
C CYS A 28 1.24 -9.32 -5.31
N PHE A 29 1.35 -9.48 -6.63
CA PHE A 29 0.20 -9.39 -7.54
C PHE A 29 -0.85 -10.47 -7.25
N ALA A 30 -0.42 -11.72 -7.05
CA ALA A 30 -1.31 -12.83 -6.71
C ALA A 30 -2.03 -12.63 -5.37
N ILE A 31 -1.29 -12.18 -4.33
CA ILE A 31 -1.88 -11.83 -3.03
C ILE A 31 -2.92 -10.72 -3.17
N GLY A 32 -2.61 -9.67 -3.96
CA GLY A 32 -3.54 -8.60 -4.23
C GLY A 32 -4.83 -9.09 -4.89
N ASN A 33 -4.75 -10.01 -5.86
CA ASN A 33 -5.91 -10.60 -6.51
C ASN A 33 -6.73 -11.50 -5.56
N ALA A 34 -6.05 -12.27 -4.71
CA ALA A 34 -6.73 -13.11 -3.70
C ALA A 34 -7.56 -12.29 -2.71
N ALA A 35 -7.14 -11.06 -2.40
CA ALA A 35 -7.86 -10.14 -1.51
C ALA A 35 -8.91 -9.24 -2.21
N TYR A 36 -9.04 -9.30 -3.54
CA TYR A 36 -9.74 -8.27 -4.30
C TYR A 36 -11.27 -8.31 -4.16
N HIS A 37 -11.88 -9.51 -4.25
CA HIS A 37 -13.33 -9.64 -4.42
C HIS A 37 -14.13 -9.71 -3.12
N ASN A 38 -13.56 -10.26 -2.04
CA ASN A 38 -14.20 -10.37 -0.73
C ASN A 38 -13.13 -10.53 0.37
N ASP A 39 -13.57 -10.73 1.62
CA ASP A 39 -12.70 -10.88 2.80
C ASP A 39 -12.52 -12.32 3.28
N LEU A 40 -12.99 -13.32 2.51
CA LEU A 40 -12.95 -14.73 2.92
C LEU A 40 -11.54 -15.23 3.24
N LEU A 41 -10.53 -14.74 2.49
CA LEU A 41 -9.13 -15.17 2.64
C LEU A 41 -8.31 -14.24 3.56
N TYR A 42 -8.93 -13.27 4.21
CA TYR A 42 -8.17 -12.28 5.01
C TYR A 42 -7.41 -12.93 6.17
N ASP A 43 -7.94 -13.99 6.78
CA ASP A 43 -7.24 -14.66 7.89
C ASP A 43 -5.95 -15.34 7.42
N GLU A 44 -5.99 -16.02 6.28
CA GLU A 44 -4.82 -16.65 5.67
C GLU A 44 -3.82 -15.60 5.16
N LEU A 45 -4.33 -14.54 4.53
CA LEU A 45 -3.52 -13.48 3.94
C LEU A 45 -2.93 -12.52 4.98
N ARG A 46 -3.39 -12.54 6.24
CA ARG A 46 -2.86 -11.73 7.36
C ARG A 46 -1.34 -11.83 7.51
N ARG A 47 -0.75 -13.00 7.22
CA ARG A 47 0.70 -13.23 7.30
C ARG A 47 1.49 -12.56 6.18
N SER A 48 0.84 -12.13 5.10
CA SER A 48 1.49 -11.37 4.02
C SER A 48 1.87 -9.95 4.43
N ILE A 49 1.18 -9.35 5.40
CA ILE A 49 1.30 -7.93 5.73
C ILE A 49 2.76 -7.49 6.00
N PRO A 50 3.55 -8.17 6.85
CA PRO A 50 4.94 -7.76 7.09
C PRO A 50 5.83 -7.90 5.85
N GLN A 51 5.59 -8.93 5.03
CA GLN A 51 6.34 -9.16 3.79
C GLN A 51 6.06 -8.05 2.77
N LEU A 52 4.78 -7.71 2.58
CA LEU A 52 4.37 -6.61 1.70
C LEU A 52 4.92 -5.27 2.19
N ALA A 53 4.88 -5.00 3.50
CA ALA A 53 5.43 -3.79 4.09
C ALA A 53 6.94 -3.67 3.86
N ASN A 54 7.70 -4.75 4.05
CA ASN A 54 9.14 -4.78 3.81
C ASN A 54 9.49 -4.44 2.35
N LEU A 55 8.71 -4.94 1.38
CA LEU A 55 8.93 -4.67 -0.04
C LEU A 55 8.74 -3.20 -0.43
N LEU A 56 7.90 -2.44 0.29
CA LEU A 56 7.73 -1.01 0.03
C LEU A 56 8.99 -0.20 0.35
N VAL A 57 9.73 -0.59 1.39
CA VAL A 57 10.88 0.14 1.92
C VAL A 57 12.23 -0.44 1.49
N SER A 58 12.26 -1.61 0.87
CA SER A 58 13.49 -2.21 0.35
C SER A 58 13.85 -1.68 -1.05
N THR A 59 14.99 -2.14 -1.58
CA THR A 59 15.51 -1.77 -2.91
C THR A 59 14.84 -2.57 -4.04
N GLU A 60 13.50 -2.54 -4.08
CA GLU A 60 12.69 -3.13 -5.15
C GLU A 60 12.45 -2.17 -6.32
N GLU A 61 12.13 -2.75 -7.49
CA GLU A 61 11.61 -1.97 -8.61
C GLU A 61 10.22 -1.38 -8.31
N ASP A 62 9.93 -0.25 -8.94
CA ASP A 62 8.69 0.50 -8.81
C ASP A 62 7.43 -0.38 -8.95
N LYS A 63 7.42 -1.31 -9.90
CA LYS A 63 6.28 -2.20 -10.12
C LYS A 63 6.05 -3.17 -8.95
N THR A 64 7.10 -3.68 -8.31
CA THR A 64 6.97 -4.54 -7.13
C THR A 64 6.39 -3.74 -5.96
N LYS A 65 6.88 -2.52 -5.73
CA LYS A 65 6.36 -1.61 -4.70
C LYS A 65 4.89 -1.25 -4.96
N ALA A 66 4.54 -0.96 -6.21
CA ALA A 66 3.17 -0.70 -6.63
C ALA A 66 2.26 -1.92 -6.36
N ASN A 67 2.69 -3.13 -6.74
CA ASN A 67 1.93 -4.35 -6.45
C ASN A 67 1.77 -4.59 -4.94
N ALA A 68 2.81 -4.37 -4.14
CA ALA A 68 2.76 -4.53 -2.70
C ALA A 68 1.79 -3.53 -2.05
N ALA A 69 1.83 -2.26 -2.46
CA ALA A 69 0.91 -1.23 -1.99
C ALA A 69 -0.54 -1.58 -2.37
N GLY A 70 -0.77 -1.96 -3.64
CA GLY A 70 -2.08 -2.38 -4.11
C GLY A 70 -2.63 -3.61 -3.36
N ALA A 71 -1.77 -4.58 -3.04
CA ALA A 71 -2.15 -5.73 -2.23
C ALA A 71 -2.59 -5.31 -0.81
N LEU A 72 -1.81 -4.44 -0.15
CA LEU A 72 -2.20 -3.88 1.16
C LEU A 72 -3.51 -3.10 1.09
N SER A 73 -3.77 -2.35 0.02
CA SER A 73 -5.07 -1.70 -0.19
C SER A 73 -6.21 -2.70 -0.32
N ASN A 74 -5.98 -3.85 -0.96
CA ASN A 74 -7.01 -4.87 -1.13
C ASN A 74 -7.31 -5.62 0.17
N LEU A 75 -6.36 -5.72 1.10
CA LEU A 75 -6.55 -6.32 2.43
C LEU A 75 -7.43 -5.51 3.38
N VAL A 76 -7.85 -4.30 2.99
CA VAL A 76 -8.80 -3.47 3.75
C VAL A 76 -10.01 -3.06 2.90
N ARG A 77 -10.11 -3.56 1.67
CA ARG A 77 -11.09 -3.11 0.67
C ARG A 77 -12.51 -3.52 1.04
N ASN A 78 -12.67 -4.77 1.44
CA ASN A 78 -13.98 -5.40 1.61
C ASN A 78 -14.38 -5.51 3.09
N SER A 79 -13.44 -5.24 4.01
CA SER A 79 -13.65 -5.37 5.46
C SER A 79 -12.56 -4.61 6.22
N ASN A 80 -12.86 -4.21 7.46
CA ASN A 80 -11.90 -3.58 8.38
C ASN A 80 -11.12 -4.61 9.23
N LYS A 81 -11.38 -5.91 9.05
CA LYS A 81 -10.83 -7.01 9.85
C LYS A 81 -9.31 -7.01 10.00
N LEU A 82 -8.58 -6.52 9.01
CA LEU A 82 -7.11 -6.47 9.02
C LEU A 82 -6.54 -5.07 9.32
N CYS A 83 -7.35 -4.07 9.66
CA CYS A 83 -6.86 -2.71 9.90
C CYS A 83 -5.86 -2.64 11.07
N ASP A 84 -6.15 -3.29 12.20
CA ASP A 84 -5.23 -3.31 13.35
C ASP A 84 -3.95 -4.11 13.03
N ASP A 85 -4.04 -5.18 12.25
CA ASP A 85 -2.87 -5.91 11.73
C ASP A 85 -2.01 -5.01 10.83
N ILE A 86 -2.63 -4.25 9.92
CA ILE A 86 -1.97 -3.31 9.01
C ILE A 86 -1.19 -2.24 9.80
N ILE A 87 -1.77 -1.72 10.89
CA ILE A 87 -1.13 -0.73 11.77
C ILE A 87 -0.01 -1.36 12.58
N SER A 88 -0.31 -2.43 13.33
CA SER A 88 0.62 -3.05 14.28
C SER A 88 1.83 -3.71 13.61
N LYS A 89 1.69 -4.17 12.36
CA LYS A 89 2.78 -4.76 11.57
C LYS A 89 3.55 -3.75 10.70
N GLY A 90 3.30 -2.46 10.87
CA GLY A 90 4.12 -1.42 10.24
C GLY A 90 3.78 -1.10 8.78
N ALA A 91 2.67 -1.60 8.24
CA ALA A 91 2.37 -1.44 6.81
C ALA A 91 1.96 0.00 6.44
N LEU A 92 1.25 0.71 7.32
CA LEU A 92 0.95 2.15 7.12
C LEU A 92 2.21 3.00 7.17
N GLN A 93 3.13 2.68 8.07
CA GLN A 93 4.43 3.32 8.23
C GLN A 93 5.25 3.16 6.95
N ALA A 94 5.30 1.94 6.41
CA ALA A 94 5.99 1.63 5.17
C ALA A 94 5.39 2.38 3.96
N LEU A 95 4.07 2.47 3.86
CA LEU A 95 3.39 3.26 2.83
C LEU A 95 3.72 4.75 2.94
N LEU A 96 3.69 5.32 4.15
CA LEU A 96 4.05 6.72 4.39
C LEU A 96 5.52 7.01 4.05
N LYS A 97 6.42 6.08 4.38
CA LYS A 97 7.84 6.18 4.02
C LYS A 97 8.03 6.19 2.50
N LEU A 98 7.36 5.29 1.79
CA LEU A 98 7.38 5.26 0.32
C LEU A 98 6.84 6.57 -0.29
N VAL A 99 5.74 7.11 0.24
CA VAL A 99 5.20 8.41 -0.18
C VAL A 99 6.23 9.52 0.05
N SER A 100 6.88 9.53 1.22
CA SER A 100 7.92 10.50 1.54
C SER A 100 9.11 10.43 0.57
N ASP A 101 9.60 9.23 0.29
CA ASP A 101 10.75 9.01 -0.60
C ASP A 101 10.45 9.47 -2.03
N CYS A 102 9.23 9.24 -2.51
CA CYS A 102 8.82 9.66 -3.85
C CYS A 102 8.36 11.13 -3.93
N SER A 103 8.17 11.81 -2.79
CA SER A 103 7.54 13.15 -2.78
C SER A 103 8.39 14.24 -3.43
N VAL A 104 9.72 14.12 -3.36
CA VAL A 104 10.66 15.11 -3.92
C VAL A 104 10.50 15.18 -5.44
N VAL A 105 10.46 14.02 -6.11
CA VAL A 105 10.28 13.91 -7.56
C VAL A 105 8.88 14.37 -7.96
N ALA A 106 7.87 14.05 -7.17
CA ALA A 106 6.48 14.42 -7.48
C ALA A 106 6.22 15.93 -7.42
N LEU A 107 6.88 16.64 -6.52
CA LEU A 107 6.73 18.10 -6.39
C LEU A 107 7.53 18.87 -7.44
N ASN A 108 8.62 18.31 -7.96
CA ASN A 108 9.46 18.92 -8.98
C ASN A 108 9.84 17.89 -10.06
N PRO A 109 8.88 17.46 -10.91
CA PRO A 109 9.14 16.43 -11.90
C PRO A 109 10.08 16.92 -13.00
N SER A 110 11.10 16.14 -13.33
CA SER A 110 11.92 16.39 -14.53
C SER A 110 11.22 15.81 -15.77
N ARG A 111 11.57 16.31 -16.96
CA ARG A 111 10.95 15.87 -18.24
C ARG A 111 11.04 14.36 -18.52
N LYS A 112 11.89 13.60 -17.80
CA LYS A 112 12.06 12.15 -17.95
C LYS A 112 11.21 11.30 -16.99
N ASP A 113 10.54 11.91 -16.01
CA ASP A 113 9.87 11.18 -14.91
C ASP A 113 8.39 10.84 -15.20
N ALA A 114 7.91 11.13 -16.42
CA ALA A 114 6.48 11.14 -16.76
C ALA A 114 5.87 9.78 -17.17
N VAL A 115 6.57 8.65 -16.98
CA VAL A 115 6.09 7.34 -17.46
C VAL A 115 5.32 6.60 -16.36
N ASN A 116 4.06 6.28 -16.64
CA ASN A 116 3.06 5.69 -15.75
C ASN A 116 3.46 4.37 -15.10
N GLU A 117 3.62 4.40 -13.77
CA GLU A 117 2.88 3.68 -12.71
C GLU A 117 3.69 3.92 -11.42
N SER A 118 3.79 5.19 -11.03
CA SER A 118 4.65 5.54 -9.90
C SER A 118 4.14 4.81 -8.65
N PRO A 119 5.03 4.11 -7.91
CA PRO A 119 4.67 3.49 -6.64
C PRO A 119 4.04 4.50 -5.68
N LEU A 120 4.33 5.80 -5.84
CA LEU A 120 3.66 6.90 -5.15
C LEU A 120 2.15 6.95 -5.40
N LYS A 121 1.70 6.87 -6.66
CA LYS A 121 0.26 6.95 -7.01
C LYS A 121 -0.51 5.81 -6.36
N ILE A 122 0.04 4.59 -6.41
CA ILE A 122 -0.59 3.42 -5.80
C ILE A 122 -0.51 3.49 -4.27
N ALA A 123 0.58 3.98 -3.68
CA ALA A 123 0.67 4.20 -2.24
C ALA A 123 -0.36 5.23 -1.75
N LEU A 124 -0.52 6.36 -2.45
CA LEU A 124 -1.53 7.36 -2.13
C LEU A 124 -2.95 6.82 -2.29
N PHE A 125 -3.23 6.08 -3.37
CA PHE A 125 -4.51 5.39 -3.52
C PHE A 125 -4.78 4.45 -2.35
N SER A 126 -3.77 3.68 -1.94
CA SER A 126 -3.86 2.72 -0.83
C SER A 126 -4.17 3.42 0.49
N LEU A 127 -3.47 4.52 0.78
CA LEU A 127 -3.73 5.35 1.96
C LEU A 127 -5.13 5.97 1.92
N ALA A 128 -5.59 6.47 0.77
CA ALA A 128 -6.94 7.02 0.62
C ALA A 128 -8.05 6.00 0.85
N LYS A 129 -7.81 4.72 0.52
CA LYS A 129 -8.70 3.60 0.84
C LYS A 129 -8.64 3.26 2.32
N MET A 130 -7.44 3.14 2.90
CA MET A 130 -7.26 2.88 4.33
C MET A 130 -7.89 3.97 5.20
N CYS A 131 -7.88 5.24 4.77
CA CYS A 131 -8.57 6.36 5.45
C CYS A 131 -10.10 6.18 5.58
N ALA A 132 -10.72 5.24 4.88
CA ALA A 132 -12.13 4.94 5.14
C ALA A 132 -12.34 4.35 6.54
N HIS A 133 -11.30 3.76 7.13
CA HIS A 133 -11.34 3.08 8.42
C HIS A 133 -10.83 3.99 9.57
N PRO A 134 -11.58 4.17 10.68
CA PRO A 134 -11.22 5.10 11.75
C PRO A 134 -9.81 4.91 12.32
N ARG A 135 -9.43 3.66 12.63
CA ARG A 135 -8.10 3.33 13.17
C ARG A 135 -6.96 3.74 12.25
N CYS A 136 -7.12 3.53 10.94
CA CYS A 136 -6.12 3.95 9.96
C CYS A 136 -6.06 5.48 9.84
N ARG A 137 -7.20 6.19 9.94
CA ARG A 137 -7.22 7.66 9.96
C ARG A 137 -6.50 8.24 11.16
N GLU A 138 -6.79 7.71 12.35
CA GLU A 138 -6.12 8.11 13.60
C GLU A 138 -4.62 7.94 13.48
N PHE A 139 -4.18 6.77 13.01
CA PHE A 139 -2.77 6.49 12.79
C PHE A 139 -2.13 7.52 11.83
N LEU A 140 -2.78 7.77 10.69
CA LEU A 140 -2.27 8.71 9.69
C LEU A 140 -2.13 10.12 10.27
N ARG A 141 -3.12 10.61 11.02
CA ARG A 141 -3.04 11.92 11.69
C ARG A 141 -1.88 12.04 12.67
N SER A 142 -1.56 10.94 13.35
CA SER A 142 -0.49 10.91 14.37
C SER A 142 0.92 10.77 13.81
N SER A 143 1.07 10.52 12.51
CA SER A 143 2.37 10.25 11.89
C SER A 143 3.15 11.54 11.57
N ASP A 144 4.44 11.57 11.90
CA ASP A 144 5.35 12.67 11.54
C ASP A 144 5.51 12.86 10.02
N LEU A 145 5.19 11.83 9.22
CA LEU A 145 5.21 11.89 7.76
C LEU A 145 3.89 12.42 7.16
N PHE A 146 2.86 12.62 7.97
CA PHE A 146 1.56 13.12 7.50
C PHE A 146 1.63 14.49 6.80
N PRO A 147 2.43 15.47 7.27
CA PRO A 147 2.57 16.76 6.57
C PRO A 147 3.07 16.64 5.13
N VAL A 148 3.78 15.56 4.77
CA VAL A 148 4.23 15.30 3.40
C VAL A 148 3.04 15.14 2.45
N ILE A 149 1.99 14.45 2.89
CA ILE A 149 0.74 14.30 2.12
C ILE A 149 0.11 15.66 1.87
N GLY A 150 0.10 16.54 2.88
CA GLY A 150 -0.38 17.92 2.73
C GLY A 150 0.34 18.68 1.61
N ARG A 151 1.67 18.55 1.52
CA ARG A 151 2.46 19.18 0.44
C ARG A 151 2.14 18.62 -0.93
N LEU A 152 1.89 17.31 -1.06
CA LEU A 152 1.59 16.65 -2.33
C LEU A 152 0.30 17.16 -3.01
N ARG A 153 -0.56 17.91 -2.30
CA ARG A 153 -1.68 18.66 -2.91
C ARG A 153 -1.22 19.69 -3.94
N GLN A 154 0.03 20.14 -3.87
CA GLN A 154 0.64 21.09 -4.81
C GLN A 154 1.32 20.40 -6.00
N SER A 155 1.28 19.07 -6.08
CA SER A 155 1.83 18.32 -7.22
C SER A 155 1.22 18.81 -8.55
N PRO A 156 2.04 19.06 -9.59
CA PRO A 156 1.54 19.37 -10.93
C PRO A 156 0.84 18.17 -11.59
N GLU A 157 1.08 16.95 -11.09
CA GLU A 157 0.36 15.75 -11.52
C GLU A 157 -0.96 15.63 -10.75
N SER A 158 -2.08 15.64 -11.49
CA SER A 158 -3.43 15.74 -10.94
C SER A 158 -3.87 14.52 -10.14
N THR A 159 -3.42 13.33 -10.50
CA THR A 159 -3.77 12.11 -9.76
C THR A 159 -3.19 12.14 -8.34
N ILE A 160 -1.92 12.56 -8.21
CA ILE A 160 -1.22 12.72 -6.94
C ILE A 160 -1.91 13.79 -6.07
N SER A 161 -2.16 14.97 -6.62
CA SER A 161 -2.78 16.07 -5.86
C SER A 161 -4.23 15.76 -5.46
N ASN A 162 -4.97 15.03 -6.29
CA ASN A 162 -6.31 14.54 -5.97
C ASN A 162 -6.29 13.54 -4.80
N TYR A 163 -5.45 12.49 -4.86
CA TYR A 163 -5.38 11.53 -3.75
C TYR A 163 -4.90 12.17 -2.46
N ALA A 164 -3.90 13.06 -2.53
CA ALA A 164 -3.45 13.83 -1.37
C ALA A 164 -4.61 14.63 -0.75
N SER A 165 -5.40 15.33 -1.58
CA SER A 165 -6.55 16.10 -1.10
C SER A 165 -7.64 15.22 -0.47
N VAL A 166 -7.93 14.04 -1.06
CA VAL A 166 -8.87 13.07 -0.49
C VAL A 166 -8.41 12.58 0.89
N ILE A 167 -7.12 12.26 1.04
CA ILE A 167 -6.57 11.84 2.34
C ILE A 167 -6.70 12.96 3.38
N MET A 168 -6.34 14.19 3.02
CA MET A 168 -6.45 15.34 3.92
C MET A 168 -7.90 15.62 4.34
N SER A 169 -8.86 15.52 3.41
CA SER A 169 -10.30 15.69 3.72
C SER A 169 -10.77 14.63 4.70
N LYS A 170 -10.58 13.34 4.36
CA LYS A 170 -11.06 12.22 5.19
C LYS A 170 -10.46 12.20 6.58
N THR A 171 -9.21 12.63 6.73
CA THR A 171 -8.56 12.69 8.05
C THR A 171 -9.04 13.85 8.91
N SER A 172 -9.63 14.89 8.31
CA SER A 172 -10.26 16.00 9.04
C SER A 172 -11.69 15.74 9.50
N GLU A 173 -12.35 14.71 8.95
CA GLU A 173 -13.67 14.26 9.37
C GLU A 173 -13.56 13.52 10.72
N ALA A 174 -14.30 14.03 11.72
CA ALA A 174 -14.32 13.52 13.10
C ALA A 174 -14.89 12.09 13.18
#